data_AF-A0A0Q5IKC6-F1
#
_entry.id   AF-A0A0Q5IKC6-F1
#
_cell.length_a   1.000
_cell.length_b   1.000
_cell.length_c   1.000
_cell.angle_alpha   90.00
_cell.angle_beta   90.00
_cell.angle_gamma   90.00
#
_symmetry.space_group_name_H-M   'P 1'
#
loop_
_entity.id
_entity.type
_entity.pdbx_description
1 polymer ?
#
loop_
_entity_poly.entity_id
_entity_poly.type
_entity_poly.pdbx_seq_one_letter_code
_entity_poly.pdbx_strand_id
1 'polypeptide(L)'
;MTQPAGKTIAPDDRARLDQVFMQVVLDVQAQVQQTQPAQPGNLAAMFHKETVTEALQGCAMLIAGWNQNVVDDAGVIRATKALRALELGDLASRVEKLRQIDEV
;
A
#
# COMPACT_ATOMS: atom_id res chain seq x y z
N MET A 1 14.72 -19.23 -1.69
CA MET A 1 14.09 -17.89 -1.61
C MET A 1 12.65 -18.07 -2.06
N THR A 2 11.70 -17.99 -1.14
CA THR A 2 10.26 -18.13 -1.45
C THR A 2 9.79 -16.85 -2.12
N GLN A 3 9.24 -16.96 -3.33
CA GLN A 3 8.66 -15.83 -4.04
C GLN A 3 7.49 -15.26 -3.21
N PRO A 4 7.34 -13.94 -3.10
CA PRO A 4 6.17 -13.34 -2.47
C PRO A 4 4.88 -13.85 -3.16
N ALA A 5 3.87 -14.21 -2.38
CA ALA A 5 2.58 -14.60 -2.92
C ALA A 5 1.86 -13.35 -3.47
N GLY A 6 1.31 -13.45 -4.67
CA GLY A 6 0.62 -12.33 -5.32
C GLY A 6 0.54 -12.47 -6.83
N LYS A 7 0.11 -11.38 -7.50
CA LYS A 7 0.01 -11.34 -8.96
C LYS A 7 1.37 -11.13 -9.58
N THR A 8 1.82 -12.07 -10.41
CA THR A 8 3.04 -11.89 -11.22
C THR A 8 2.72 -10.98 -12.41
N ILE A 9 3.58 -9.98 -12.63
CA ILE A 9 3.48 -9.02 -13.73
C ILE A 9 4.56 -9.36 -14.76
N ALA A 10 4.21 -9.34 -16.05
CA ALA A 10 5.19 -9.55 -17.11
C ALA A 10 6.26 -8.42 -17.07
N PRO A 11 7.54 -8.69 -17.39
CA PRO A 11 8.60 -7.67 -17.34
C PRO A 11 8.29 -6.40 -18.16
N ASP A 12 7.70 -6.57 -19.36
CA ASP A 12 7.32 -5.45 -20.23
C ASP A 12 6.20 -4.60 -19.62
N ASP A 13 5.19 -5.25 -19.03
CA ASP A 13 4.11 -4.56 -18.31
C ASP A 13 4.64 -3.88 -17.04
N ARG A 14 5.55 -4.52 -16.31
CA ARG A 14 6.18 -3.92 -15.13
C ARG A 14 6.90 -2.63 -15.48
N ALA A 15 7.64 -2.59 -16.58
CA ALA A 15 8.32 -1.36 -17.04
C ALA A 15 7.32 -0.26 -17.42
N ARG A 16 6.24 -0.62 -18.13
CA ARG A 16 5.17 0.31 -18.54
C ARG A 16 4.36 0.86 -17.37
N LEU A 17 4.09 0.03 -16.37
CA LEU A 17 3.21 0.32 -15.25
C LEU A 17 3.96 0.88 -14.02
N ASP A 18 5.29 0.94 -14.06
CA ASP A 18 6.14 1.38 -12.94
C ASP A 18 5.73 2.75 -12.41
N GLN A 19 5.50 3.71 -13.32
CA GLN A 19 5.06 5.05 -12.95
C GLN A 19 3.70 5.05 -12.24
N VAL A 20 2.74 4.26 -12.74
CA VAL A 20 1.38 4.16 -12.16
C VAL A 20 1.45 3.54 -10.78
N PHE A 21 2.21 2.45 -10.64
CA PHE A 21 2.43 1.77 -9.37
C PHE A 21 3.08 2.71 -8.34
N MET A 22 4.18 3.35 -8.73
CA MET A 22 4.93 4.25 -7.84
C MET A 22 4.09 5.46 -7.43
N GLN A 23 3.29 6.04 -8.33
CA GLN A 23 2.39 7.14 -7.98
C GLN A 23 1.39 6.72 -6.88
N VAL A 24 0.77 5.54 -7.01
CA VAL A 24 -0.17 5.05 -5.98
C VAL A 24 0.53 4.86 -4.64
N VAL A 25 1.72 4.27 -4.62
CA VAL A 25 2.46 4.04 -3.38
C VAL A 25 2.91 5.35 -2.74
N LEU A 26 3.42 6.31 -3.51
CA LEU A 26 3.86 7.61 -3.02
C LEU A 26 2.69 8.45 -2.49
N ASP A 27 1.54 8.43 -3.16
CA ASP A 27 0.31 9.09 -2.70
C ASP A 27 -0.12 8.56 -1.34
N VAL A 28 -0.10 7.22 -1.17
CA VAL A 28 -0.41 6.57 0.10
C VAL A 28 0.55 7.03 1.20
N GLN A 29 1.86 6.97 0.95
CA GLN A 29 2.86 7.39 1.93
C GLN A 29 2.71 8.85 2.33
N ALA A 30 2.42 9.74 1.38
CA ALA A 30 2.21 11.16 1.63
C ALA A 30 0.94 11.40 2.46
N GLN A 31 -0.18 10.79 2.07
CA GLN A 31 -1.47 11.01 2.73
C GLN A 31 -1.48 10.47 4.16
N VAL A 32 -0.96 9.25 4.37
CA VAL A 32 -0.89 8.61 5.69
C VAL A 32 -0.09 9.46 6.68
N GLN A 33 1.03 10.03 6.26
CA GLN A 33 1.86 10.89 7.12
C GLN A 33 1.19 12.21 7.51
N GLN A 34 0.18 12.65 6.77
CA GLN A 34 -0.58 13.87 7.05
C GLN A 34 -1.81 13.63 7.92
N THR A 35 -2.16 12.37 8.21
CA THR A 35 -3.31 12.04 9.04
C THR A 35 -3.08 12.39 10.51
N GLN A 36 -4.18 12.67 11.22
CA GLN A 36 -4.18 12.97 12.64
C GLN A 36 -5.00 11.93 13.41
N PRO A 37 -4.72 11.71 14.71
CA PRO A 37 -5.52 10.82 15.54
C PRO A 37 -6.99 11.26 15.57
N ALA A 38 -7.92 10.30 15.38
CA ALA A 38 -9.35 10.57 15.38
C ALA A 38 -9.88 11.09 16.74
N GLN A 39 -9.20 10.76 17.84
CA GLN A 39 -9.52 11.25 19.17
C GLN A 39 -8.30 11.87 19.84
N PRO A 40 -8.51 12.89 20.69
CA PRO A 40 -7.43 13.43 21.51
C PRO A 40 -6.99 12.41 22.57
N GLY A 41 -5.73 12.48 22.97
CA GLY A 41 -5.18 11.68 24.08
C GLY A 41 -4.02 10.78 23.67
N ASN A 42 -3.23 10.37 24.68
CA ASN A 42 -1.99 9.63 24.46
C ASN A 42 -2.21 8.24 23.84
N LEU A 43 -3.28 7.54 24.26
CA LEU A 43 -3.60 6.22 23.74
C LEU A 43 -4.04 6.27 22.28
N ALA A 44 -4.90 7.23 21.93
CA ALA A 44 -5.32 7.45 20.55
C ALA A 44 -4.14 7.82 19.65
N ALA A 45 -3.21 8.66 20.13
CA ALA A 45 -1.99 8.98 19.42
C ALA A 45 -1.07 7.76 19.22
N MET A 46 -1.02 6.83 20.18
CA MET A 46 -0.24 5.60 20.07
C MET A 46 -0.81 4.66 19.00
N PHE A 47 -2.12 4.38 19.05
CA PHE A 47 -2.79 3.57 18.02
C PHE A 47 -2.70 4.21 16.63
N HIS A 48 -2.80 5.54 16.55
CA HIS A 48 -2.61 6.27 15.30
C HIS A 48 -1.22 6.03 14.70
N LYS A 49 -0.16 6.18 15.51
CA LYS A 49 1.22 5.92 15.08
C LYS A 49 1.44 4.47 14.64
N GLU A 50 0.85 3.52 15.36
CA GLU A 50 0.90 2.10 14.97
C GLU A 50 0.22 1.88 13.62
N THR A 51 -0.98 2.42 13.43
CA THR A 51 -1.74 2.33 12.16
C THR A 51 -0.98 2.97 11.00
N VAL A 52 -0.39 4.15 11.21
CA VAL A 52 0.49 4.81 10.23
C VAL A 52 1.68 3.92 9.87
N THR A 53 2.31 3.29 10.86
CA THR A 53 3.43 2.38 10.66
C THR A 53 3.01 1.15 9.86
N GLU A 54 1.85 0.56 10.15
CA GLU A 54 1.32 -0.59 9.39
C GLU A 54 1.09 -0.23 7.91
N ALA A 55 0.51 0.95 7.62
CA ALA A 55 0.30 1.40 6.26
C ALA A 55 1.63 1.59 5.49
N LEU A 56 2.64 2.19 6.14
CA LEU A 56 3.96 2.38 5.55
C LEU A 56 4.71 1.05 5.34
N GLN A 57 4.56 0.09 6.25
CA GLN A 57 5.09 -1.27 6.08
C GLN A 57 4.42 -1.99 4.91
N GLY A 58 3.09 -1.85 4.75
CA GLY A 58 2.38 -2.36 3.58
C GLY A 58 2.93 -1.78 2.26
N CYS A 59 3.20 -0.48 2.22
CA CYS A 59 3.87 0.16 1.07
C CYS A 59 5.26 -0.40 0.79
N ALA A 60 6.06 -0.63 1.83
CA ALA A 60 7.39 -1.22 1.68
C ALA A 60 7.33 -2.64 1.10
N MET A 61 6.35 -3.45 1.52
CA MET A 61 6.12 -4.78 0.95
C MET A 61 5.68 -4.73 -0.50
N LEU A 62 4.79 -3.80 -0.85
CA LEU A 62 4.38 -3.57 -2.24
C LEU A 62 5.59 -3.24 -3.11
N ILE A 63 6.47 -2.33 -2.69
CA ILE A 63 7.71 -2.00 -3.41
C ILE A 63 8.63 -3.23 -3.53
N ALA A 64 8.79 -3.99 -2.44
CA ALA A 64 9.63 -5.18 -2.44
C ALA A 64 9.12 -6.29 -3.38
N GLY A 65 7.80 -6.46 -3.47
CA GLY A 65 7.16 -7.33 -4.45
C GLY A 65 7.34 -6.79 -5.87
N TRP A 66 7.12 -5.49 -6.06
CA TRP A 66 7.20 -4.85 -7.39
C TRP A 66 8.59 -5.01 -8.02
N ASN A 67 9.65 -4.87 -7.21
CA ASN A 67 11.03 -5.12 -7.62
C ASN A 67 11.29 -6.58 -8.05
N GLN A 68 10.42 -7.51 -7.68
CA GLN A 68 10.43 -8.92 -8.07
C GLN A 68 9.37 -9.23 -9.16
N ASN A 69 8.77 -8.20 -9.76
CA ASN A 69 7.66 -8.29 -10.70
C ASN A 69 6.39 -8.94 -10.11
N VAL A 70 6.12 -8.68 -8.82
CA VAL A 70 4.95 -9.21 -8.12
C VAL A 70 4.19 -8.09 -7.43
N VAL A 71 2.86 -8.06 -7.58
CA VAL A 71 2.00 -7.29 -6.69
C VAL A 71 1.73 -8.15 -5.45
N ASP A 72 2.44 -7.87 -4.36
CA ASP A 72 2.42 -8.67 -3.13
C ASP A 72 1.06 -8.56 -2.40
N ASP A 73 0.35 -9.68 -2.27
CA ASP A 73 -1.00 -9.71 -1.69
C ASP A 73 -1.00 -9.33 -0.20
N ALA A 74 0.04 -9.72 0.54
CA ALA A 74 0.14 -9.39 1.95
C ALA A 74 0.37 -7.88 2.16
N GLY A 75 1.14 -7.24 1.28
CA GLY A 75 1.34 -5.81 1.19
C GLY A 75 0.05 -5.07 0.87
N VAL A 76 -0.72 -5.56 -0.13
CA VAL A 76 -2.05 -5.02 -0.47
C VAL A 76 -2.99 -5.11 0.73
N ILE A 77 -3.13 -6.28 1.36
CA ILE A 77 -4.05 -6.49 2.49
C ILE A 77 -3.65 -5.60 3.68
N ARG A 78 -2.36 -5.55 4.01
CA ARG A 78 -1.84 -4.75 5.13
C ARG A 78 -2.08 -3.26 4.89
N ALA A 79 -1.72 -2.75 3.71
CA ALA A 79 -1.90 -1.34 3.37
C ALA A 79 -3.38 -0.95 3.36
N THR A 80 -4.25 -1.75 2.73
CA THR A 80 -5.68 -1.42 2.57
C THR A 80 -6.43 -1.45 3.90
N LYS A 81 -6.12 -2.40 4.79
CA LYS A 81 -6.67 -2.44 6.15
C LYS A 81 -6.29 -1.19 6.95
N ALA A 82 -5.01 -0.83 6.97
CA ALA A 82 -4.53 0.33 7.70
C ALA A 82 -5.10 1.64 7.12
N LEU A 83 -5.21 1.75 5.79
CA LEU A 83 -5.80 2.92 5.14
C LEU A 83 -7.27 3.11 5.51
N ARG A 84 -8.07 2.04 5.56
CA ARG A 84 -9.46 2.13 6.01
C ARG A 84 -9.56 2.55 7.48
N ALA A 85 -8.65 2.10 8.33
CA ALA A 85 -8.59 2.53 9.73
C ALA A 85 -8.21 4.01 9.90
N LEU A 86 -7.51 4.59 8.92
CA LEU A 86 -7.17 6.02 8.84
C LEU A 86 -8.22 6.85 8.08
N GLU A 87 -9.37 6.26 7.76
CA GLU A 87 -10.43 6.87 6.94
C GLU A 87 -10.00 7.27 5.52
N LEU A 88 -8.92 6.67 5.00
CA LEU A 88 -8.40 6.87 3.64
C LEU A 88 -8.98 5.82 2.67
N GLY A 89 -10.31 5.72 2.62
CA GLY A 89 -11.03 4.70 1.85
C GLY A 89 -10.72 4.69 0.35
N ASP A 90 -10.65 5.87 -0.28
CA ASP A 90 -10.36 5.99 -1.71
C ASP A 90 -8.96 5.48 -2.06
N LEU A 91 -7.96 5.77 -1.20
CA LEU A 91 -6.61 5.25 -1.35
C LEU A 91 -6.57 3.74 -1.15
N ALA A 92 -7.33 3.20 -0.20
CA ALA A 92 -7.44 1.75 -0.02
C ALA A 92 -7.96 1.10 -1.32
N SER A 93 -9.01 1.63 -1.93
CA SER A 93 -9.53 1.10 -3.21
C SER A 93 -8.52 1.22 -4.36
N ARG A 94 -7.70 2.29 -4.41
CA ARG A 94 -6.62 2.41 -5.39
C ARG A 94 -5.54 1.34 -5.20
N VAL A 95 -5.16 1.04 -3.96
CA VAL A 95 -4.20 -0.03 -3.65
C VAL A 95 -4.77 -1.41 -3.98
N GLU A 96 -6.05 -1.67 -3.71
CA GLU A 96 -6.70 -2.94 -4.06
C GLU A 96 -6.68 -3.20 -5.58
N LYS A 97 -6.88 -2.14 -6.39
CA LYS A 97 -6.84 -2.19 -7.85
C LYS A 97 -5.45 -2.48 -8.42
N LEU A 98 -4.36 -2.35 -7.64
CA LEU A 98 -3.04 -2.75 -8.11
C LEU A 98 -2.97 -4.24 -8.46
N ARG A 99 -3.83 -5.08 -7.88
CA ARG A 99 -3.95 -6.50 -8.23
C ARG A 99 -4.48 -6.75 -9.64
N GLN A 100 -4.96 -5.72 -10.33
CA GLN A 100 -5.51 -5.77 -11.69
C GLN A 100 -4.87 -4.70 -12.58
N ILE A 101 -3.67 -4.21 -12.22
CA ILE A 101 -3.02 -3.06 -12.85
C ILE A 101 -2.70 -3.27 -14.35
N ASP A 102 -2.55 -4.51 -14.77
CA ASP A 102 -2.27 -4.99 -16.13
C ASP A 102 -3.53 -5.42 -16.90
N GLU A 103 -4.72 -5.40 -16.29
CA GLU A 103 -5.99 -5.81 -16.91
C GLU A 103 -6.70 -4.66 -17.67
N VAL A 104 -5.92 -3.75 -18.26
CA VAL A 104 -6.46 -2.56 -18.96
C VAL A 104 -6.89 -2.89 -20.39
#